data_AF-A0A803PK61-F1
#
_entry.id   AF-A0A803PK61-F1
#
_cell.length_a   1.000
_cell.length_b   1.000
_cell.length_c   1.000
_cell.angle_alpha   90.00
_cell.angle_beta   90.00
_cell.angle_gamma   90.00
#
_symmetry.space_group_name_H-M   'P 1'
#
loop_
_entity.id
_entity.type
_entity.pdbx_description
1 polymer ?
#
loop_
_entity_poly.entity_id
_entity_poly.type
_entity_poly.pdbx_seq_one_letter_code
_entity_poly.pdbx_strand_id
1 'polypeptide(L)'
;MAVVYHHLNQHLLSFFIVITVVSLLLNSVSGFNPKLLNVSMKVDQSSSSWAAAGATWYGSPNGAGSDGGACGYGGAVEQSPFSSLISAGGPSLYKSGKGCGVCYQVKCTSSVNKACSGNPVTVVITDECPGCTNEAVHFDLSGTAFGAMASSGQADQLRNAGVLQIQYKSIECNFPGKTITFKVDSGSNAQYFASLIEFEDGPGELGSVDLKQALDQDSWLPMQQSWELFGNSTPARP
;
A
#
# COMPACT_ATOMS: atom_id res chain seq x y z
N MET A 1 4.07 -69.84 -32.73
CA MET A 1 4.21 -68.56 -32.00
C MET A 1 2.85 -67.83 -31.92
N ALA A 2 1.89 -68.34 -31.14
CA ALA A 2 0.58 -67.67 -30.98
C ALA A 2 0.01 -67.72 -29.55
N VAL A 3 0.63 -68.46 -28.62
CA VAL A 3 0.10 -68.63 -27.25
C VAL A 3 0.63 -67.56 -26.27
N VAL A 4 1.78 -66.93 -26.55
CA VAL A 4 2.35 -65.87 -25.70
C VAL A 4 1.65 -64.51 -25.88
N TYR A 5 1.07 -64.25 -27.06
CA TYR A 5 0.44 -62.96 -27.39
C TYR A 5 -0.93 -62.77 -26.71
N HIS A 6 -1.67 -63.86 -26.45
CA HIS A 6 -3.00 -63.78 -25.86
C HIS A 6 -2.97 -63.49 -24.35
N HIS A 7 -1.95 -64.00 -23.65
CA HIS A 7 -1.82 -63.84 -22.20
C HIS A 7 -1.39 -62.42 -21.80
N LEU A 8 -0.48 -61.78 -22.55
CA LEU A 8 -0.09 -60.39 -22.28
C LEU A 8 -1.24 -59.41 -22.49
N ASN A 9 -2.09 -59.63 -23.49
CA ASN A 9 -3.22 -58.74 -23.77
C ASN A 9 -4.32 -58.81 -22.69
N GLN A 10 -4.57 -60.00 -22.13
CA GLN A 10 -5.53 -60.18 -21.02
C GLN A 10 -5.08 -59.50 -19.72
N HIS A 11 -3.79 -59.54 -19.39
CA HIS A 11 -3.25 -58.81 -18.23
C HIS A 11 -3.26 -57.29 -18.45
N LEU A 12 -2.98 -56.81 -19.67
CA LEU A 12 -3.05 -55.38 -20.00
C LEU A 12 -4.47 -54.84 -19.87
N LEU A 13 -5.47 -55.54 -20.44
CA LEU A 13 -6.89 -55.20 -20.34
C LEU A 13 -7.38 -55.18 -18.89
N SER A 14 -6.95 -56.15 -18.07
CA SER A 14 -7.29 -56.22 -16.65
C SER A 14 -6.70 -55.05 -15.85
N PHE A 15 -5.48 -54.61 -16.19
CA PHE A 15 -4.82 -53.48 -15.54
C PHE A 15 -5.50 -52.14 -15.85
N PHE A 16 -5.93 -51.91 -17.09
CA PHE A 16 -6.69 -50.71 -17.47
C PHE A 16 -8.07 -50.66 -16.80
N ILE A 17 -8.74 -51.80 -16.61
CA ILE A 17 -10.02 -51.87 -15.88
C ILE A 17 -9.81 -51.53 -14.40
N VAL A 18 -8.74 -52.01 -13.76
CA VAL A 18 -8.45 -51.67 -12.37
C VAL A 18 -8.13 -50.17 -12.20
N ILE A 19 -7.34 -49.56 -13.09
CA ILE A 19 -7.03 -48.12 -13.03
C ILE A 19 -8.28 -47.25 -13.21
N THR A 20 -9.18 -47.62 -14.12
CA THR A 20 -10.42 -46.87 -14.37
C THR A 20 -11.38 -47.00 -13.18
N VAL A 21 -11.50 -48.19 -12.57
CA VAL A 21 -12.31 -48.38 -11.36
C VAL A 21 -11.72 -47.61 -10.15
N VAL A 22 -10.39 -47.60 -9.96
CA VAL A 22 -9.74 -46.82 -8.88
C VAL A 22 -9.93 -45.31 -9.10
N SER A 23 -9.86 -44.83 -10.34
CA SER A 23 -10.14 -43.42 -10.68
C SER A 23 -11.59 -43.02 -10.42
N LEU A 24 -12.54 -43.94 -10.56
CA LEU A 24 -13.95 -43.72 -10.24
C LEU A 24 -14.21 -43.74 -8.72
N LEU A 25 -13.45 -44.54 -7.96
CA LEU A 25 -13.59 -44.63 -6.49
C LEU A 25 -12.94 -43.45 -5.75
N LEU A 26 -11.89 -42.83 -6.31
CA LEU A 26 -11.27 -41.61 -5.77
C LEU A 26 -12.08 -40.33 -6.06
N ASN A 27 -13.11 -40.41 -6.90
CA ASN A 27 -14.04 -39.29 -7.16
C ASN A 27 -15.29 -39.33 -6.26
N SER A 28 -15.16 -39.89 -5.05
CA SER A 28 -16.19 -39.80 -4.02
C SER A 28 -16.24 -38.38 -3.44
N VAL A 29 -17.05 -37.54 -4.09
CA VAL A 29 -17.87 -36.46 -3.55
C VAL A 29 -17.24 -35.64 -2.41
N SER A 30 -16.61 -34.53 -2.77
CA SER A 30 -16.88 -33.26 -2.11
C SER A 30 -17.53 -32.35 -3.15
N GLY A 31 -18.84 -32.49 -3.30
CA GLY A 31 -19.65 -31.54 -4.07
C GLY A 31 -19.61 -30.19 -3.36
N PHE A 32 -18.59 -29.38 -3.65
CA PHE A 32 -18.62 -27.95 -3.36
C PHE A 32 -19.72 -27.34 -4.22
N ASN A 33 -20.91 -27.22 -3.65
CA ASN A 33 -21.95 -26.32 -4.16
C ASN A 33 -21.45 -24.88 -3.92
N PRO A 34 -21.11 -24.08 -4.95
CA PRO A 34 -20.70 -22.70 -4.72
C PRO A 34 -21.89 -21.78 -4.37
N LYS A 35 -23.11 -22.33 -4.30
CA LYS A 35 -24.36 -21.56 -4.18
C LYS A 35 -24.85 -21.31 -2.75
N LEU A 36 -24.02 -21.57 -1.73
CA LEU A 36 -24.35 -21.28 -0.32
C LEU A 36 -23.28 -20.50 0.45
N LEU A 37 -22.33 -19.85 -0.24
CA LEU A 37 -21.58 -18.74 0.35
C LEU A 37 -22.16 -17.43 -0.17
N ASN A 38 -23.38 -17.11 0.26
CA ASN A 38 -23.78 -15.72 0.36
C ASN A 38 -23.11 -15.15 1.62
N VAL A 39 -21.78 -15.06 1.59
CA VAL A 39 -21.11 -14.06 2.42
C VAL A 39 -21.45 -12.74 1.74
N SER A 40 -22.63 -12.24 2.05
CA SER A 40 -22.84 -10.81 2.02
C SER A 40 -21.82 -10.29 3.03
N MET A 41 -20.63 -9.95 2.55
CA MET A 41 -19.83 -8.95 3.21
C MET A 41 -20.74 -7.74 3.23
N LYS A 42 -21.47 -7.59 4.34
CA LYS A 42 -21.81 -6.26 4.81
C LYS A 42 -20.46 -5.59 4.91
N VAL A 43 -20.13 -4.80 3.90
CA VAL A 43 -19.22 -3.68 4.07
C VAL A 43 -19.94 -2.82 5.10
N ASP A 44 -19.66 -3.10 6.37
CA ASP A 44 -19.92 -2.17 7.44
C ASP A 44 -19.02 -0.98 7.11
N GLN A 45 -19.58 0.00 6.42
CA GLN A 45 -19.15 1.36 6.59
C GLN A 45 -19.10 1.60 8.11
N SER A 46 -17.91 1.89 8.65
CA SER A 46 -17.61 2.20 10.06
C SER A 46 -17.23 1.07 11.05
N SER A 47 -16.36 0.12 10.70
CA SER A 47 -15.54 -0.52 11.75
C SER A 47 -14.42 0.43 12.20
N SER A 48 -14.74 1.27 13.17
CA SER A 48 -13.84 2.19 13.88
C SER A 48 -12.79 1.48 14.75
N SER A 49 -12.33 0.29 14.35
CA SER A 49 -11.37 -0.51 15.10
C SER A 49 -9.95 -0.15 14.70
N TRP A 50 -9.20 0.37 15.66
CA TRP A 50 -7.77 0.57 15.54
C TRP A 50 -7.05 -0.77 15.33
N ALA A 51 -6.17 -0.84 14.34
CA ALA A 51 -5.28 -1.99 14.11
C ALA A 51 -3.92 -1.74 14.78
N ALA A 52 -3.18 -2.80 15.09
CA ALA A 52 -1.84 -2.70 15.67
C ALA A 52 -0.78 -2.53 14.57
N ALA A 53 0.26 -1.74 14.85
CA ALA A 53 1.44 -1.57 14.01
C ALA A 53 2.69 -1.30 14.85
N GLY A 54 3.86 -1.58 14.29
CA GLY A 54 5.12 -1.06 14.81
C GLY A 54 5.33 0.39 14.39
N ALA A 55 6.08 1.14 15.20
CA ALA A 55 6.59 2.43 14.79
C ALA A 55 8.00 2.72 15.31
N THR A 56 8.81 3.30 14.43
CA THR A 56 10.07 3.99 14.75
C THR A 56 9.96 5.44 14.32
N TRP A 57 11.08 6.17 14.43
CA TRP A 57 11.20 7.46 13.80
C TRP A 57 12.59 7.69 13.22
N TYR A 58 12.65 8.61 12.25
CA TYR A 58 13.88 8.97 11.54
C TYR A 58 14.01 10.48 11.32
N GLY A 59 15.20 10.89 10.90
CA GLY A 59 15.54 12.29 10.65
C GLY A 59 15.74 13.11 11.93
N SER A 60 15.52 14.41 11.84
CA SER A 60 15.68 15.32 12.98
C SER A 60 14.45 15.28 13.91
N PRO A 61 14.62 15.54 15.23
CA PRO A 61 13.52 15.44 16.20
C PRO A 61 12.30 16.31 15.88
N ASN A 62 12.48 17.42 15.17
CA ASN A 62 11.40 18.35 14.78
C ASN A 62 11.36 18.57 13.25
N GLY A 63 11.88 17.62 12.47
CA GLY A 63 11.86 17.66 11.01
C GLY A 63 10.84 16.70 10.41
N ALA A 64 10.84 16.63 9.08
CA ALA A 64 9.96 15.81 8.27
C ALA A 64 10.57 14.44 7.87
N GLY A 65 11.54 13.93 8.62
CA GLY A 65 12.29 12.73 8.22
C GLY A 65 13.44 13.08 7.28
N SER A 66 13.38 12.59 6.04
CA SER A 66 14.35 12.87 4.96
C SER A 66 13.86 14.01 4.06
N ASP A 67 14.80 14.72 3.41
CA ASP A 67 14.44 15.67 2.36
C ASP A 67 14.03 14.89 1.10
N GLY A 68 12.75 14.90 0.76
CA GLY A 68 12.24 14.46 -0.54
C GLY A 68 11.51 13.12 -0.59
N GLY A 69 11.95 12.13 0.18
CA GLY A 69 11.33 10.80 0.31
C GLY A 69 11.12 10.02 -1.01
N ALA A 70 10.84 8.73 -0.90
CA ALA A 70 10.56 7.85 -2.05
C ALA A 70 9.31 8.22 -2.86
N CYS A 71 8.45 9.13 -2.36
CA CYS A 71 7.29 9.64 -3.09
C CYS A 71 7.57 10.92 -3.90
N GLY A 72 8.79 11.48 -3.86
CA GLY A 72 9.17 12.60 -4.72
C GLY A 72 8.60 13.97 -4.31
N TYR A 73 7.95 14.10 -3.15
CA TYR A 73 7.30 15.34 -2.71
C TYR A 73 8.29 16.49 -2.39
N GLY A 74 9.59 16.19 -2.31
CA GLY A 74 10.62 17.21 -2.13
C GLY A 74 10.44 17.97 -0.81
N GLY A 75 10.77 19.26 -0.80
CA GLY A 75 10.57 20.12 0.36
C GLY A 75 9.10 20.40 0.73
N ALA A 76 8.12 19.89 -0.04
CA ALA A 76 6.71 20.07 0.31
C ALA A 76 6.36 19.40 1.65
N VAL A 77 7.05 18.31 2.02
CA VAL A 77 6.81 17.55 3.26
C VAL A 77 6.99 18.40 4.53
N GLU A 78 7.81 19.45 4.48
CA GLU A 78 8.02 20.38 5.60
C GLU A 78 6.94 21.48 5.65
N GLN A 79 6.29 21.75 4.52
CA GLN A 79 5.37 22.87 4.36
C GLN A 79 3.93 22.45 4.64
N SER A 80 3.08 23.43 4.95
CA SER A 80 1.64 23.19 5.03
C SER A 80 1.10 22.67 3.69
N PRO A 81 0.25 21.62 3.67
CA PRO A 81 -0.46 21.03 4.82
C PRO A 81 0.23 19.82 5.49
N PHE A 82 1.31 19.28 4.93
CA PHE A 82 2.02 18.15 5.56
C PHE A 82 2.64 18.53 6.89
N SER A 83 3.30 19.70 6.94
CA SER A 83 3.86 20.30 8.16
C SER A 83 4.69 19.30 8.99
N SER A 84 5.51 18.50 8.30
CA SER A 84 6.33 17.45 8.89
C SER A 84 5.53 16.34 9.60
N LEU A 85 4.21 16.23 9.42
CA LEU A 85 3.39 15.14 9.93
C LEU A 85 3.31 14.01 8.89
N ILE A 86 4.46 13.37 8.66
CA ILE A 86 4.65 12.35 7.62
C ILE A 86 5.28 11.08 8.18
N SER A 87 5.20 9.99 7.40
CA SER A 87 5.87 8.72 7.66
C SER A 87 6.52 8.16 6.40
N ALA A 88 7.69 7.53 6.56
CA ALA A 88 8.10 6.44 5.70
C ALA A 88 7.27 5.19 6.04
N GLY A 89 6.79 4.49 5.01
CA GLY A 89 5.99 3.28 5.19
C GLY A 89 6.82 2.02 4.96
N GLY A 90 6.64 0.99 5.79
CA GLY A 90 7.07 -0.36 5.43
C GLY A 90 6.40 -0.85 4.13
N PRO A 91 6.84 -1.98 3.55
CA PRO A 91 6.34 -2.45 2.25
C PRO A 91 4.82 -2.59 2.14
N SER A 92 4.13 -2.92 3.24
CA SER A 92 2.67 -3.03 3.29
C SER A 92 1.93 -1.69 3.21
N LEU A 93 2.58 -0.59 3.60
CA LEU A 93 2.05 0.77 3.52
C LEU A 93 2.48 1.45 2.23
N TYR A 94 3.77 1.41 1.89
CA TYR A 94 4.31 2.07 0.69
C TYR A 94 3.83 1.42 -0.61
N LYS A 95 3.64 0.09 -0.64
CA LYS A 95 3.08 -0.67 -1.77
C LYS A 95 3.72 -0.32 -3.12
N SER A 96 5.04 -0.18 -3.15
CA SER A 96 5.80 0.20 -4.36
C SER A 96 5.33 1.53 -4.97
N GLY A 97 5.01 2.51 -4.13
CA GLY A 97 4.58 3.85 -4.54
C GLY A 97 3.06 4.07 -4.52
N LYS A 98 2.25 3.01 -4.54
CA LYS A 98 0.78 3.13 -4.48
C LYS A 98 0.27 3.68 -3.16
N GLY A 99 1.09 3.60 -2.10
CA GLY A 99 0.79 4.17 -0.80
C GLY A 99 1.10 5.65 -0.67
N CYS A 100 1.82 6.26 -1.62
CA CYS A 100 2.14 7.68 -1.57
C CYS A 100 0.85 8.52 -1.50
N GLY A 101 0.83 9.51 -0.62
CA GLY A 101 -0.32 10.40 -0.46
C GLY A 101 -1.43 9.83 0.43
N VAL A 102 -1.38 8.55 0.81
CA VAL A 102 -2.41 7.94 1.69
C VAL A 102 -2.26 8.41 3.13
N CYS A 103 -3.40 8.76 3.75
CA CYS A 103 -3.46 9.26 5.12
C CYS A 103 -3.85 8.17 6.13
N TYR A 104 -3.20 8.25 7.29
CA TYR A 104 -3.50 7.40 8.44
C TYR A 104 -3.64 8.27 9.68
N GLN A 105 -4.50 7.85 10.62
CA GLN A 105 -4.32 8.25 12.00
C GLN A 105 -3.48 7.20 12.72
N VAL A 106 -2.48 7.65 13.46
CA VAL A 106 -1.62 6.83 14.32
C VAL A 106 -1.72 7.34 15.76
N LYS A 107 -1.66 6.43 16.74
CA LYS A 107 -1.62 6.79 18.16
C LYS A 107 -0.86 5.77 18.97
N CYS A 108 -0.26 6.20 20.07
CA CYS A 108 0.27 5.33 21.11
C CYS A 108 -0.52 5.51 22.40
N THR A 109 -0.44 4.55 23.32
CA THR A 109 -1.22 4.54 24.57
C THR A 109 -0.32 4.48 25.79
N SER A 110 -0.83 4.97 26.92
CA SER A 110 -0.09 5.03 28.19
C SER A 110 0.23 3.66 28.81
N SER A 111 -0.39 2.59 28.30
CA SER A 111 -0.03 1.20 28.63
C SER A 111 1.25 0.74 27.92
N VAL A 112 1.56 1.29 26.73
CA VAL A 112 2.81 1.00 25.99
C VAL A 112 3.94 1.91 26.48
N ASN A 113 3.68 3.21 26.62
CA ASN A 113 4.66 4.16 27.13
C ASN A 113 3.96 5.29 27.89
N LYS A 114 4.42 5.62 29.10
CA LYS A 114 3.82 6.66 29.94
C LYS A 114 3.81 8.06 29.31
N ALA A 115 4.70 8.33 28.36
CA ALA A 115 4.74 9.58 27.62
C ALA A 115 3.62 9.70 26.55
N CYS A 116 2.94 8.62 26.20
CA CYS A 116 1.87 8.65 25.21
C CYS A 116 0.66 9.46 25.67
N SER A 117 0.15 10.33 24.78
CA SER A 117 -1.07 11.10 25.04
C SER A 117 -2.36 10.29 24.91
N GLY A 118 -2.34 9.22 24.11
CA GLY A 118 -3.56 8.51 23.69
C GLY A 118 -4.33 9.21 22.55
N ASN A 119 -3.95 10.43 22.19
CA ASN A 119 -4.56 11.18 21.10
C ASN A 119 -3.94 10.77 19.76
N PRO A 120 -4.74 10.70 18.68
CA PRO A 120 -4.22 10.37 17.37
C PRO A 120 -3.58 11.56 16.66
N VAL A 121 -2.56 11.26 15.87
CA VAL A 121 -1.89 12.16 14.93
C VAL A 121 -2.21 11.67 13.52
N THR A 122 -2.61 12.58 12.64
CA THR A 122 -2.75 12.28 11.21
C THR A 122 -1.39 12.37 10.55
N VAL A 123 -1.03 11.35 9.77
CA VAL A 123 0.22 11.29 9.00
C VAL A 123 -0.06 10.90 7.56
N VAL A 124 0.81 11.35 6.66
CA VAL A 124 0.80 10.98 5.24
C VAL A 124 2.01 10.11 4.93
N ILE A 125 1.83 9.08 4.11
CA ILE A 125 2.94 8.30 3.58
C ILE A 125 3.63 9.09 2.47
N THR A 126 4.89 9.45 2.69
CA THR A 126 5.68 10.27 1.76
C THR A 126 7.04 9.66 1.43
N ASP A 127 7.36 8.51 2.00
CA ASP A 127 8.66 7.87 1.89
C ASP A 127 8.54 6.34 2.09
N GLU A 128 9.61 5.61 1.81
CA GLU A 128 9.70 4.16 1.96
C GLU A 128 10.69 3.80 3.07
N CYS A 129 10.31 2.84 3.92
CA CYS A 129 11.24 2.13 4.79
C CYS A 129 11.30 0.66 4.38
N PRO A 130 12.23 0.26 3.50
CA PRO A 130 12.30 -1.13 3.01
C PRO A 130 12.57 -2.15 4.13
N GLY A 131 13.31 -1.73 5.17
CA GLY A 131 13.69 -2.57 6.31
C GLY A 131 12.63 -2.68 7.41
N CYS A 132 11.53 -1.94 7.32
CA CYS A 132 10.48 -1.90 8.33
C CYS A 132 9.51 -3.08 8.20
N THR A 133 10.02 -4.29 8.48
CA THR A 133 9.33 -5.57 8.24
C THR A 133 9.18 -6.44 9.50
N ASN A 134 9.60 -5.93 10.67
CA ASN A 134 9.47 -6.65 11.95
C ASN A 134 8.01 -6.88 12.34
N GLU A 135 7.11 -6.00 11.90
CA GLU A 135 5.66 -6.09 12.04
C GLU A 135 4.99 -6.17 10.67
N ALA A 136 3.79 -6.73 10.62
CA ALA A 136 3.00 -6.78 9.38
C ALA A 136 2.71 -5.37 8.81
N VAL A 137 2.62 -4.38 9.70
CA VAL A 137 2.50 -2.96 9.37
C VAL A 137 3.44 -2.17 10.26
N HIS A 138 4.27 -1.33 9.66
CA HIS A 138 5.28 -0.55 10.36
C HIS A 138 5.37 0.87 9.78
N PHE A 139 5.29 1.87 10.66
CA PHE A 139 5.44 3.28 10.34
C PHE A 139 6.80 3.79 10.84
N ASP A 140 7.68 4.21 9.94
CA ASP A 140 8.88 4.94 10.33
C ASP A 140 8.59 6.44 10.24
N LEU A 141 8.12 6.99 11.37
CA LEU A 141 7.55 8.33 11.45
C LEU A 141 8.65 9.40 11.36
N SER A 142 8.32 10.57 10.83
CA SER A 142 9.16 11.74 11.08
C SER A 142 9.30 12.02 12.59
N GLY A 143 10.41 12.64 13.01
CA GLY A 143 10.59 13.03 14.41
C GLY A 143 9.46 13.92 14.96
N THR A 144 8.91 14.78 14.09
CA THR A 144 7.74 15.62 14.40
C THR A 144 6.49 14.78 14.65
N ALA A 145 6.13 13.87 13.72
CA ALA A 145 4.95 13.02 13.87
C ALA A 145 5.05 12.07 15.07
N PHE A 146 6.23 11.49 15.30
CA PHE A 146 6.45 10.60 16.45
C PHE A 146 6.31 11.36 17.78
N GLY A 147 6.93 12.54 17.87
CA GLY A 147 6.81 13.41 19.04
C GLY A 147 5.38 13.91 19.28
N ALA A 148 4.60 14.14 18.22
CA ALA A 148 3.22 14.60 18.31
C ALA A 148 2.27 13.59 18.97
N MET A 149 2.63 12.30 19.04
CA MET A 149 1.86 11.30 19.78
C MET A 149 2.02 11.43 21.31
N ALA A 150 3.03 12.16 21.78
CA ALA A 150 3.31 12.33 23.20
C ALA A 150 2.36 13.31 23.89
N SER A 151 2.22 13.17 25.20
CA SER A 151 1.62 14.20 26.06
C SER A 151 2.48 15.47 26.02
N SER A 152 1.84 16.61 26.30
CA SER A 152 2.51 17.93 26.29
C SER A 152 3.81 17.90 27.10
N GLY A 153 4.92 18.31 26.48
CA GLY A 153 6.25 18.35 27.09
C GLY A 153 7.00 17.01 27.15
N GLN A 154 6.42 15.91 26.64
CA GLN A 154 7.03 14.57 26.69
C GLN A 154 7.50 14.05 25.32
N ALA A 155 7.55 14.90 24.29
CA ALA A 155 7.94 14.50 22.94
C ALA A 155 9.34 13.88 22.89
N ASP A 156 10.34 14.49 23.55
CA ASP A 156 11.70 13.94 23.61
C ASP A 156 11.75 12.63 24.40
N GLN A 157 11.00 12.54 25.49
CA GLN A 157 10.90 11.30 26.26
C GLN A 157 10.32 10.16 25.41
N LEU A 158 9.29 10.44 24.61
CA LEU A 158 8.70 9.46 23.72
C LEU A 158 9.72 9.06 22.63
N ARG A 159 10.34 10.03 21.94
CA ARG A 159 11.38 9.77 20.92
C ARG A 159 12.53 8.92 21.43
N ASN A 160 12.97 9.14 22.68
CA ASN A 160 14.03 8.35 23.32
C ASN A 160 13.66 6.87 23.54
N ALA A 161 12.37 6.50 23.45
CA ALA A 161 11.96 5.09 23.44
C ALA A 161 12.39 4.38 22.15
N GLY A 162 12.56 5.12 21.05
CA GLY A 162 13.01 4.63 19.74
C GLY A 162 11.95 3.83 18.99
N VAL A 163 11.46 2.75 19.58
CA VAL A 163 10.48 1.82 18.99
C VAL A 163 9.23 1.77 19.85
N LEU A 164 8.05 1.82 19.22
CA LEU A 164 6.76 1.71 19.90
C LEU A 164 5.84 0.71 19.18
N GLN A 165 5.01 0.03 19.96
CA GLN A 165 3.78 -0.57 19.43
C GLN A 165 2.69 0.49 19.43
N ILE A 166 2.14 0.79 18.26
CA ILE A 166 1.12 1.81 18.05
C ILE A 166 -0.17 1.20 17.55
N GLN A 167 -1.19 2.05 17.50
CA GLN A 167 -2.47 1.78 16.90
C GLN A 167 -2.65 2.70 15.69
N TYR A 168 -3.16 2.17 14.59
CA TYR A 168 -3.43 2.95 13.39
C TYR A 168 -4.79 2.64 12.75
N LYS A 169 -5.25 3.54 11.89
CA LYS A 169 -6.35 3.30 10.96
C LYS A 169 -6.19 4.19 9.72
N SER A 170 -6.62 3.70 8.56
CA SER A 170 -6.72 4.53 7.36
C SER A 170 -7.84 5.55 7.51
N ILE A 171 -7.63 6.75 6.97
CA ILE A 171 -8.62 7.83 6.92
C ILE A 171 -8.62 8.47 5.53
N GLU A 172 -9.67 9.22 5.23
CA GLU A 172 -9.62 10.15 4.11
C GLU A 172 -8.66 11.31 4.41
N CYS A 173 -7.80 11.62 3.44
CA CYS A 173 -7.00 12.81 3.38
C CYS A 173 -7.85 14.06 3.16
N ASN A 174 -7.41 15.15 3.75
CA ASN A 174 -7.93 16.48 3.53
C ASN A 174 -6.74 17.45 3.56
N PHE A 175 -6.54 18.19 2.49
CA PHE A 175 -5.43 19.13 2.31
C PHE A 175 -5.94 20.57 2.19
N PRO A 176 -6.32 21.24 3.30
CA PRO A 176 -6.91 22.57 3.27
C PRO A 176 -6.04 23.60 2.56
N GLY A 177 -6.65 24.35 1.65
CA GLY A 177 -5.97 25.41 0.89
C GLY A 177 -5.03 24.90 -0.20
N LYS A 178 -4.97 23.59 -0.43
CA LYS A 178 -4.37 22.98 -1.62
C LYS A 178 -5.47 22.46 -2.54
N THR A 179 -5.09 22.29 -3.80
CA THR A 179 -5.83 21.51 -4.77
C THR A 179 -4.89 20.41 -5.26
N ILE A 180 -5.47 19.34 -5.83
CA ILE A 180 -4.68 18.35 -6.56
C ILE A 180 -3.69 19.05 -7.49
N THR A 181 -2.42 18.68 -7.36
CA THR A 181 -1.31 19.35 -8.04
C THR A 181 -0.54 18.34 -8.87
N PHE A 182 -0.32 18.68 -10.13
CA PHE A 182 0.48 17.90 -11.06
C PHE A 182 1.83 18.58 -11.26
N LYS A 183 2.91 17.95 -10.80
CA LYS A 183 4.28 18.42 -11.03
C LYS A 183 4.90 17.63 -12.16
N VAL A 184 5.12 18.30 -13.29
CA VAL A 184 5.77 17.70 -14.46
C VAL A 184 7.20 17.35 -14.11
N ASP A 185 7.57 16.09 -14.33
CA ASP A 185 8.92 15.61 -14.11
C ASP A 185 9.90 16.30 -15.06
N SER A 186 11.09 16.61 -14.53
CA SER A 186 12.15 17.30 -15.28
C SER A 186 12.69 16.52 -16.49
N GLY A 187 12.54 15.19 -16.50
CA GLY A 187 12.86 14.32 -17.62
C GLY A 187 11.83 14.33 -18.75
N SER A 188 10.68 14.97 -18.55
CA SER A 188 9.65 15.11 -19.58
C SER A 188 10.16 15.87 -20.80
N ASN A 189 9.77 15.42 -21.98
CA ASN A 189 10.12 16.00 -23.27
C ASN A 189 9.03 15.69 -24.32
N ALA A 190 9.27 16.01 -25.59
CA ALA A 190 8.28 15.81 -26.65
C ALA A 190 7.85 14.35 -26.88
N GLN A 191 8.61 13.37 -26.39
CA GLN A 191 8.35 11.93 -26.58
C GLN A 191 7.98 11.19 -25.28
N TYR A 192 8.12 11.85 -24.14
CA TYR A 192 7.90 11.26 -22.83
C TYR A 192 7.32 12.30 -21.89
N PHE A 193 6.22 11.96 -21.22
CA PHE A 193 5.61 12.80 -20.21
C PHE A 193 5.51 12.01 -18.91
N ALA A 194 5.98 12.61 -17.82
CA ALA A 194 5.72 12.11 -16.48
C ALA A 194 5.31 13.23 -15.53
N SER A 195 4.47 12.90 -14.57
CA SER A 195 4.03 13.81 -13.53
C SER A 195 3.94 13.11 -12.20
N LEU A 196 4.41 13.81 -11.18
CA LEU A 196 4.07 13.55 -9.79
C LEU A 196 2.70 14.17 -9.50
N ILE A 197 1.90 13.50 -8.67
CA ILE A 197 0.60 13.99 -8.22
C ILE A 197 0.69 14.18 -6.71
N GLU A 198 0.20 15.32 -6.23
CA GLU A 198 0.18 15.69 -4.83
C GLU A 198 -1.19 16.21 -4.42
N PHE A 199 -1.46 16.11 -3.12
CA PHE A 199 -2.65 16.64 -2.46
C PHE A 199 -3.95 16.01 -2.98
N GLU A 200 -3.94 14.69 -3.18
CA GLU A 200 -5.16 13.92 -3.45
C GLU A 200 -6.03 13.83 -2.20
N ASP A 201 -7.09 14.63 -2.15
CA ASP A 201 -8.13 14.48 -1.12
C ASP A 201 -8.85 13.12 -1.23
N GLY A 202 -9.50 12.70 -0.13
CA GLY A 202 -10.21 11.44 -0.08
C GLY A 202 -9.26 10.27 0.25
N PRO A 203 -9.40 9.08 -0.34
CA PRO A 203 -8.60 7.91 0.03
C PRO A 203 -7.08 8.07 -0.15
N GLY A 204 -6.61 9.05 -0.92
CA GLY A 204 -5.19 9.27 -1.25
C GLY A 204 -4.60 8.25 -2.25
N GLU A 205 -5.15 7.05 -2.35
CA GLU A 205 -4.72 6.03 -3.33
C GLU A 205 -5.35 6.26 -4.71
N LEU A 206 -4.51 6.46 -5.74
CA LEU A 206 -4.94 6.61 -7.12
C LEU A 206 -5.11 5.26 -7.83
N GLY A 207 -6.27 5.04 -8.45
CA GLY A 207 -6.57 3.83 -9.20
C GLY A 207 -5.96 3.81 -10.60
N SER A 208 -6.12 4.89 -11.36
CA SER A 208 -5.51 5.10 -12.67
C SER A 208 -5.35 6.59 -12.96
N VAL A 209 -4.42 6.93 -13.85
CA VAL A 209 -4.22 8.27 -14.37
C VAL A 209 -4.13 8.16 -15.88
N ASP A 210 -4.89 9.00 -16.57
CA ASP A 210 -4.95 9.02 -18.03
C ASP A 210 -4.66 10.44 -18.54
N LEU A 211 -3.92 10.53 -19.64
CA LEU A 211 -3.58 11.78 -20.31
C LEU A 211 -4.44 11.94 -21.57
N LYS A 212 -4.97 13.13 -21.80
CA LYS A 212 -5.66 13.48 -23.04
C LYS A 212 -5.06 14.73 -23.67
N GLN A 213 -4.71 14.62 -24.95
CA GLN A 213 -4.25 15.78 -25.71
C GLN A 213 -5.45 16.70 -25.99
N ALA A 214 -5.33 18.01 -25.71
CA ALA A 214 -6.45 18.95 -25.82
C ALA A 214 -7.13 19.02 -27.21
N LEU A 215 -6.38 18.72 -28.28
CA LEU A 215 -6.88 18.74 -29.66
C LEU A 215 -7.41 17.38 -30.14
N ASP A 216 -7.24 16.32 -29.34
CA ASP A 216 -7.84 15.01 -29.57
C ASP A 216 -9.12 14.94 -28.73
N GLN A 217 -10.28 14.84 -29.38
CA GLN A 217 -11.55 14.88 -28.67
C GLN A 217 -11.96 13.53 -28.07
N ASP A 218 -11.32 12.42 -28.43
CA ASP A 218 -11.89 11.10 -28.13
C ASP A 218 -10.92 10.10 -27.47
N SER A 219 -9.60 10.32 -27.50
CA SER A 219 -8.66 9.33 -26.92
C SER A 219 -8.06 9.74 -25.56
N TRP A 220 -8.08 8.80 -24.62
CA TRP A 220 -7.37 8.85 -23.35
C TRP A 220 -6.18 7.88 -23.41
N LEU A 221 -5.00 8.35 -23.03
CA LEU A 221 -3.76 7.58 -23.01
C LEU A 221 -3.44 7.19 -21.56
N PRO A 222 -3.43 5.89 -21.23
CA PRO A 222 -3.16 5.46 -19.86
C PRO A 222 -1.72 5.77 -19.47
N MET A 223 -1.54 6.29 -18.26
CA MET A 223 -0.23 6.50 -17.64
C MET A 223 0.12 5.29 -16.77
N GLN A 224 1.39 4.90 -16.77
CA GLN A 224 1.91 3.84 -15.92
C GLN A 224 2.50 4.45 -14.65
N GLN A 225 2.17 3.88 -13.50
CA GLN A 225 2.80 4.28 -12.24
C GLN A 225 4.18 3.62 -12.11
N SER A 226 5.19 4.44 -11.85
CA SER A 226 6.58 4.05 -11.58
C SER A 226 7.04 4.69 -10.29
N TRP A 227 7.04 3.92 -9.19
CA TRP A 227 7.45 4.37 -7.85
C TRP A 227 6.78 5.70 -7.44
N GLU A 228 7.45 6.83 -7.66
CA GLU A 228 7.02 8.20 -7.37
C GLU A 228 6.14 8.87 -8.45
N LEU A 229 6.22 8.43 -9.71
CA LEU A 229 5.64 9.16 -10.85
C LEU A 229 4.57 8.35 -11.60
N PHE A 230 3.68 9.06 -12.28
CA PHE A 230 2.92 8.50 -13.40
C PHE A 230 3.56 8.95 -14.71
N GLY A 231 3.79 8.04 -15.64
CA GLY A 231 4.46 8.31 -16.93
C GLY A 231 3.77 7.69 -18.14
N ASN A 232 3.91 8.33 -19.30
CA ASN A 232 3.51 7.81 -20.60
C ASN A 232 4.57 8.17 -21.66
N SER A 233 4.94 7.20 -22.49
CA SER A 233 5.78 7.43 -23.67
C SER A 233 4.88 7.48 -24.91
N THR A 234 4.94 8.59 -25.64
CA THR A 234 4.31 8.65 -26.96
C THR A 234 5.21 7.88 -27.94
N PRO A 235 4.67 7.06 -28.85
CA PRO A 235 5.45 6.53 -29.95
C PRO A 235 6.08 7.71 -30.70
N ALA A 236 7.37 7.60 -31.04
CA ALA A 236 8.04 8.58 -31.88
C ALA A 236 7.16 8.84 -33.11
N ARG A 237 6.59 10.06 -33.21
CA ARG A 237 5.98 10.46 -34.48
C ARG A 237 7.11 10.47 -35.52
N PRO A 238 6.96 9.76 -36.65
CA PRO A 238 7.95 9.75 -37.71
C PRO A 238 8.20 11.15 -38.29
#